data_AF-A0A8J6I692-F1
#
_entry.id   AF-A0A8J6I692-F1
#
_cell.length_a   1.000
_cell.length_b   1.000
_cell.length_c   1.000
_cell.angle_alpha   90.00
_cell.angle_beta   90.00
_cell.angle_gamma   90.00
#
_symmetry.space_group_name_H-M   'P 1'
#
loop_
_entity.id
_entity.type
_entity.pdbx_description
1 polymer ?
#
loop_
_entity_poly.entity_id
_entity_poly.type
_entity_poly.pdbx_seq_one_letter_code
_entity_poly.pdbx_strand_id
1 'polypeptide(L)'
;MDKLVAQDYMDHSPPIFPGLPTGREGVKQAFRLFWDATPGTPDIEFQVAGGDKVVTRFIASGVHTGDLPGIPATGKAISVTATVAHRIANGMLVEKWSDKDALGLLQKFGVITLPGGAPE
;
A
#
# COMPACT_ATOMS: atom_id res chain seq x y z
N MET A 1 11.55 10.19 -1.76
CA MET A 1 11.65 9.29 -0.58
C MET A 1 12.77 9.66 0.37
N ASP A 2 13.99 9.90 -0.09
CA ASP A 2 15.14 10.02 0.82
C ASP A 2 15.14 11.23 1.77
N LYS A 3 14.42 12.29 1.38
CA LYS A 3 14.22 13.50 2.17
C LYS A 3 13.01 13.42 3.12
N LEU A 4 12.20 12.38 3.01
CA LEU A 4 10.89 12.27 3.69
C LEU A 4 10.80 11.06 4.63
N VAL A 5 11.58 10.01 4.41
CA VAL A 5 11.57 8.78 5.22
C VAL A 5 12.91 8.67 5.94
N ALA A 6 12.91 8.53 7.25
CA ALA A 6 14.14 8.43 8.04
C ALA A 6 14.94 7.15 7.73
N GLN A 7 16.24 7.15 8.02
CA GLN A 7 17.11 6.00 7.74
C GLN A 7 16.78 4.79 8.63
N ASP A 8 16.42 5.06 9.88
CA ASP A 8 15.99 4.11 10.91
C ASP A 8 14.46 3.87 10.90
N TYR A 9 13.80 4.17 9.78
CA TYR A 9 12.36 4.01 9.64
C TYR A 9 11.88 2.57 9.91
N MET A 10 10.86 2.45 10.74
CA MET A 10 10.24 1.18 11.11
C MET A 10 8.82 1.06 10.55
N ASP A 11 8.60 0.03 9.72
CA ASP A 11 7.26 -0.37 9.29
C ASP A 11 6.77 -1.49 10.21
N HIS A 12 5.70 -1.23 10.95
CA HIS A 12 5.07 -2.20 11.86
C HIS A 12 4.06 -3.10 11.14
N SER A 13 3.81 -2.84 9.86
CA SER A 13 2.87 -3.61 9.07
C SER A 13 3.58 -4.81 8.44
N PRO A 14 2.88 -5.95 8.22
CA PRO A 14 3.44 -7.04 7.45
C PRO A 14 3.91 -6.57 6.05
N PRO A 15 5.05 -7.07 5.55
CA PRO A 15 5.53 -6.71 4.22
C PRO A 15 4.48 -7.06 3.16
N ILE A 16 4.32 -6.18 2.18
CA ILE A 16 3.31 -6.34 1.11
C ILE A 16 3.63 -7.57 0.24
N PHE A 17 4.92 -7.83 0.00
CA PHE A 17 5.40 -8.97 -0.76
C PHE A 17 6.42 -9.76 0.07
N PRO A 18 6.38 -11.11 0.04
CA PRO A 18 7.42 -11.93 0.62
C PRO A 18 8.80 -11.60 0.05
N GLY A 19 9.84 -11.63 0.88
CA GLY A 19 11.24 -11.47 0.43
C GLY A 19 11.71 -10.02 0.22
N LEU A 20 10.86 -9.02 0.47
CA LEU A 20 11.33 -7.63 0.50
C LEU A 20 12.18 -7.34 1.74
N PRO A 21 13.22 -6.47 1.63
CA PRO A 21 13.97 -5.99 2.79
C PRO A 21 13.05 -5.34 3.83
N THR A 22 13.48 -5.31 5.10
CA THR A 22 12.78 -4.54 6.14
C THR A 22 13.14 -3.05 6.08
N GLY A 23 12.30 -2.20 6.65
CA GLY A 23 12.58 -0.77 6.80
C GLY A 23 12.47 0.04 5.50
N ARG A 24 13.21 1.16 5.42
CA ARG A 24 13.08 2.17 4.35
C ARG A 24 13.26 1.62 2.92
N GLU A 25 14.20 0.71 2.71
CA GLU A 25 14.44 0.14 1.37
C GLU A 25 13.30 -0.80 0.94
N GLY A 26 12.77 -1.61 1.87
CA GLY A 26 11.59 -2.43 1.63
C GLY A 26 10.38 -1.62 1.19
N VAL A 27 10.09 -0.52 1.90
CA VAL A 27 8.98 0.37 1.56
C VAL A 27 9.18 1.05 0.20
N LYS A 28 10.40 1.47 -0.13
CA LYS A 28 10.72 2.01 -1.46
C LYS A 28 10.45 1.01 -2.57
N GLN A 29 10.91 -0.22 -2.39
CA GLN A 29 10.73 -1.26 -3.39
C GLN A 29 9.26 -1.65 -3.54
N ALA A 30 8.55 -1.85 -2.42
CA ALA A 30 7.12 -2.16 -2.42
C ALA A 30 6.30 -1.04 -3.10
N PHE A 31 6.58 0.22 -2.76
CA PHE A 31 5.90 1.37 -3.35
C PHE A 31 6.11 1.42 -4.86
N ARG A 32 7.35 1.28 -5.34
CA ARG A 32 7.65 1.29 -6.79
C ARG A 32 6.96 0.14 -7.52
N LEU A 33 7.10 -1.09 -7.01
CA LEU A 33 6.46 -2.26 -7.61
C LEU A 33 4.94 -2.05 -7.78
N PHE A 34 4.28 -1.59 -6.72
CA PHE A 34 2.83 -1.37 -6.78
C PHE A 34 2.47 -0.20 -7.69
N TRP A 35 3.20 0.93 -7.58
CA TRP A 35 2.96 2.12 -8.38
C TRP A 35 3.10 1.87 -9.89
N ASP A 36 4.13 1.13 -10.28
CA ASP A 36 4.40 0.81 -11.68
C ASP A 36 3.42 -0.24 -12.23
N ALA A 37 3.03 -1.22 -11.41
CA ALA A 37 2.09 -2.28 -11.80
C ALA A 37 0.63 -1.82 -11.84
N THR A 38 0.28 -0.80 -11.04
CA THR A 38 -1.08 -0.30 -10.88
C THR A 38 -1.12 1.23 -10.97
N PRO A 39 -0.77 1.82 -12.14
CA PRO A 39 -0.75 3.26 -12.29
C PRO A 39 -2.12 3.85 -11.97
N GLY A 40 -2.13 4.82 -11.06
CA GLY A 40 -3.34 5.39 -10.49
C GLY A 40 -3.03 6.45 -9.44
N THR A 41 -4.04 7.21 -9.03
CA THR A 41 -3.91 8.23 -7.99
C THR A 41 -4.79 7.85 -6.82
N PRO A 42 -4.25 7.83 -5.58
CA PRO A 42 -5.07 7.61 -4.40
C PRO A 42 -6.00 8.80 -4.15
N ASP A 43 -7.25 8.50 -3.84
CA ASP A 43 -8.23 9.50 -3.38
C ASP A 43 -8.25 9.52 -1.84
N ILE A 44 -7.92 10.67 -1.24
CA ILE A 44 -7.83 10.80 0.22
C ILE A 44 -9.24 11.07 0.76
N GLU A 45 -9.81 10.10 1.47
CA GLU A 45 -11.11 10.25 2.12
C GLU A 45 -11.04 11.23 3.30
N PHE A 46 -10.02 11.07 4.15
CA PHE A 46 -9.72 12.02 5.21
C PHE A 46 -8.28 11.90 5.69
N GLN A 47 -7.80 12.97 6.33
CA GLN A 47 -6.53 13.00 7.03
C GLN A 47 -6.67 13.74 8.34
N VAL A 48 -6.13 13.17 9.41
CA VAL A 48 -6.10 13.79 10.74
C VAL A 48 -4.68 13.79 11.28
N ALA A 49 -4.31 14.88 11.93
CA ALA A 49 -3.01 15.04 12.57
C ALA A 49 -3.19 15.29 14.08
N GLY A 50 -2.34 14.66 14.89
CA GLY A 50 -2.37 14.80 16.34
C GLY A 50 -1.02 14.45 16.96
N GLY A 51 -0.45 15.38 17.73
CA GLY A 51 0.89 15.24 18.28
C GLY A 51 1.92 15.03 17.18
N ASP A 52 2.64 13.91 17.24
CA ASP A 52 3.67 13.51 16.29
C ASP A 52 3.17 12.52 15.23
N LYS A 53 1.85 12.36 15.06
CA LYS A 53 1.26 11.37 14.14
C LYS A 53 0.30 12.00 13.14
N VAL A 54 0.27 11.41 11.95
CA VAL A 54 -0.69 11.71 10.89
C VAL A 54 -1.35 10.41 10.44
N VAL A 55 -2.67 10.36 10.45
CA VAL A 55 -3.46 9.24 9.96
C VAL A 55 -4.14 9.66 8.66
N THR A 56 -3.91 8.90 7.60
CA THR A 56 -4.54 9.11 6.30
C THR A 56 -5.39 7.90 5.95
N ARG A 57 -6.65 8.15 5.62
CA ARG A 57 -7.55 7.18 5.00
C ARG A 57 -7.70 7.52 3.53
N PHE A 58 -7.54 6.53 2.66
CA PHE A 58 -7.64 6.73 1.21
C PHE A 58 -8.11 5.48 0.47
N ILE A 59 -8.58 5.70 -0.76
CA ILE A 59 -8.88 4.65 -1.73
C ILE A 59 -7.81 4.70 -2.82
N ALA A 60 -7.02 3.65 -2.95
CA ALA A 60 -6.09 3.47 -4.05
C ALA A 60 -6.80 2.77 -5.21
N SER A 61 -6.94 3.46 -6.34
CA SER A 61 -7.56 2.90 -7.56
C SER A 61 -6.59 2.96 -8.73
N GLY A 62 -6.67 1.98 -9.63
CA GLY A 62 -5.80 1.87 -10.80
C GLY A 62 -6.17 0.68 -11.67
N VAL A 63 -5.36 0.39 -12.68
CA VAL A 63 -5.49 -0.82 -13.51
C VAL A 63 -4.24 -1.67 -13.36
N HIS A 64 -4.40 -2.97 -13.12
CA HIS A 64 -3.28 -3.89 -12.96
C HIS A 64 -2.65 -4.24 -14.31
N THR A 65 -1.73 -3.39 -14.77
CA THR A 65 -1.10 -3.44 -16.10
C THR A 65 0.31 -4.01 -16.10
N GLY A 66 0.97 -4.08 -14.95
CA GLY A 66 2.31 -4.67 -14.81
C GLY A 66 2.31 -5.85 -13.85
N ASP A 67 3.32 -6.71 -13.98
CA ASP A 67 3.45 -7.88 -13.11
C ASP A 67 3.82 -7.48 -11.68
N LEU A 68 3.26 -8.20 -10.72
CA LEU A 68 3.64 -8.18 -9.31
C LEU A 68 4.33 -9.51 -8.92
N PRO A 69 5.09 -9.57 -7.82
CA PRO A 69 5.71 -10.81 -7.37
C PRO A 69 4.70 -11.97 -7.24
N GLY A 70 4.78 -12.94 -8.15
CA GLY A 70 3.89 -14.11 -8.20
C GLY A 70 2.49 -13.87 -8.79
N ILE A 71 2.22 -12.67 -9.32
CA ILE A 71 0.90 -12.29 -9.86
C ILE A 71 1.10 -11.58 -11.22
N PRO A 72 0.85 -12.27 -12.34
CA PRO A 72 0.90 -11.64 -13.67
C PRO A 72 -0.11 -10.51 -13.83
N ALA A 73 0.18 -9.54 -14.69
CA ALA A 73 -0.72 -8.45 -15.03
C ALA A 73 -2.08 -9.00 -15.50
N THR A 74 -3.16 -8.53 -14.87
CA THR A 74 -4.53 -9.04 -15.13
C THR A 74 -5.34 -8.16 -16.08
N GLY A 75 -4.92 -6.91 -16.30
CA GLY A 75 -5.71 -5.90 -17.02
C GLY A 75 -6.97 -5.41 -16.30
N LYS A 76 -7.24 -5.90 -15.08
CA LYS A 76 -8.45 -5.54 -14.32
C LYS A 76 -8.27 -4.21 -13.58
N ALA A 77 -9.38 -3.49 -13.43
CA ALA A 77 -9.44 -2.37 -12.51
C ALA A 77 -9.33 -2.88 -11.06
N ILE A 78 -8.55 -2.16 -10.26
CA ILE A 78 -8.41 -2.39 -8.83
C ILE A 78 -8.88 -1.16 -8.05
N SER A 79 -9.47 -1.39 -6.89
CA SER A 79 -9.80 -0.37 -5.91
C SER A 79 -9.60 -0.97 -4.52
N VAL A 80 -8.74 -0.35 -3.73
CA VAL A 80 -8.33 -0.85 -2.41
C VAL A 80 -8.43 0.28 -1.41
N THR A 81 -9.13 0.02 -0.32
CA THR A 81 -9.13 0.97 0.80
C THR A 81 -7.92 0.74 1.70
N ALA A 82 -7.33 1.82 2.20
CA ALA A 82 -6.21 1.77 3.10
C ALA A 82 -6.28 2.88 4.16
N THR A 83 -5.89 2.54 5.38
CA THR A 83 -5.64 3.48 6.47
C THR A 83 -4.19 3.36 6.86
N VAL A 84 -3.46 4.48 6.84
CA VAL A 84 -2.04 4.52 7.19
C VAL A 84 -1.80 5.58 8.25
N ALA A 85 -1.24 5.16 9.37
CA ALA A 85 -0.72 6.05 10.41
C ALA A 85 0.79 6.18 10.26
N HIS A 86 1.29 7.40 10.21
CA HIS A 86 2.72 7.70 10.23
C HIS A 86 3.08 8.46 11.50
N ARG A 87 4.21 8.11 12.12
CA ARG A 87 4.86 8.97 13.12
C ARG A 87 5.93 9.83 12.43
N ILE A 88 5.99 11.09 12.81
CA ILE A 88 6.90 12.09 12.25
C ILE A 88 7.84 12.58 13.36
N ALA A 89 9.13 12.60 13.08
CA ALA A 89 10.13 13.25 13.93
C ALA A 89 11.14 13.99 13.06
N ASN A 90 11.56 15.19 13.47
CA ASN A 90 12.49 16.04 12.72
C ASN A 90 12.08 16.26 11.25
N GLY A 91 10.77 16.38 10.99
CA GLY A 91 10.21 16.56 9.65
C GLY A 91 10.24 15.32 8.75
N MET A 92 10.59 14.14 9.28
CA MET A 92 10.67 12.89 8.52
C MET A 92 9.73 11.83 9.09
N LEU A 93 9.22 10.94 8.22
CA LEU A 93 8.50 9.73 8.60
C LEU A 93 9.48 8.76 9.27
N VAL A 94 9.21 8.40 10.52
CA VAL A 94 10.06 7.50 11.33
C VAL A 94 9.39 6.16 11.64
N GLU A 95 8.06 6.12 11.68
CA GLU A 95 7.32 4.87 11.87
C GLU A 95 6.04 4.86 11.04
N LYS A 96 5.54 3.65 10.76
CA LYS A 96 4.27 3.44 10.06
C LYS A 96 3.51 2.23 10.59
N TRP A 97 2.19 2.38 10.65
CA TRP A 97 1.21 1.30 10.77
C TRP A 97 0.22 1.41 9.62
N SER A 98 -0.20 0.29 9.04
CA SER A 98 -1.18 0.30 7.96
C SER A 98 -2.09 -0.91 7.97
N ASP A 99 -3.36 -0.63 7.70
CA ASP A 99 -4.36 -1.62 7.35
C ASP A 99 -4.87 -1.33 5.93
N LYS A 100 -5.05 -2.39 5.16
CA LYS A 100 -5.56 -2.32 3.78
C LYS A 100 -6.46 -3.49 3.51
N ASP A 101 -7.38 -3.34 2.57
CA ASP A 101 -8.20 -4.44 2.08
C ASP A 101 -7.38 -5.41 1.21
N ALA A 102 -6.53 -6.20 1.86
CA ALA A 102 -5.69 -7.19 1.21
C ALA A 102 -6.53 -8.32 0.60
N LEU A 103 -7.66 -8.68 1.22
CA LEU A 103 -8.52 -9.75 0.74
C LEU A 103 -9.24 -9.37 -0.55
N GLY A 104 -9.83 -8.17 -0.60
CA GLY A 104 -10.44 -7.63 -1.82
C GLY A 104 -9.41 -7.47 -2.94
N LEU A 105 -8.18 -7.04 -2.61
CA LEU A 105 -7.09 -6.97 -3.58
C LEU A 105 -6.72 -8.34 -4.15
N LEU A 106 -6.54 -9.36 -3.32
CA LEU A 106 -6.25 -10.74 -3.77
C LEU A 106 -7.37 -11.31 -4.64
N GLN A 107 -8.63 -10.97 -4.33
CA GLN A 107 -9.77 -11.35 -5.17
C GLN A 107 -9.71 -10.67 -6.54
N LYS A 108 -9.41 -9.36 -6.59
CA LYS A 108 -9.28 -8.61 -7.86
C LYS A 108 -8.11 -9.11 -8.71
N PHE A 109 -7.03 -9.55 -8.07
CA PHE A 109 -5.92 -10.22 -8.74
C PHE A 109 -6.21 -11.67 -9.16
N GLY A 110 -7.38 -12.23 -8.79
CA GLY A 110 -7.75 -13.60 -9.14
C GLY A 110 -6.97 -14.68 -8.38
N VAL A 111 -6.27 -14.30 -7.30
CA VAL A 111 -5.52 -15.24 -6.44
C VAL A 111 -6.48 -16.07 -5.59
N ILE A 112 -7.60 -15.46 -5.18
CA ILE A 112 -8.64 -16.12 -4.38
C ILE A 112 -10.01 -15.87 -4.98
N THR A 113 -10.92 -16.81 -4.74
CA THR A 113 -12.35 -16.65 -5.02
C THR A 113 -13.09 -16.63 -3.69
N LEU A 114 -13.76 -15.52 -3.37
CA LEU A 114 -14.58 -15.42 -2.16
C LEU A 114 -15.99 -15.98 -2.43
N PRO A 115 -16.54 -16.83 -1.54
CA PRO A 115 -17.92 -17.30 -1.65
C PRO A 115 -18.89 -16.12 -1.66
N GLY A 116 -19.81 -16.08 -2.63
CA GLY A 116 -20.84 -15.03 -2.72
C GLY A 116 -20.45 -13.79 -3.54
N GLY A 117 -19.27 -13.76 -4.17
CA GLY A 117 -18.99 -12.78 -5.21
C GLY A 117 -19.85 -13.05 -6.44
N ALA A 118 -20.83 -12.18 -6.71
CA ALA A 118 -21.60 -12.26 -7.95
C ALA A 118 -20.64 -12.23 -9.16
N PRO A 119 -20.88 -13.03 -10.20
CA PRO A 119 -20.16 -12.88 -11.45
C PRO A 119 -20.46 -11.49 -12.02
N GLU A 120 -19.42 -10.74 -12.35
CA GLU A 120 -19.51 -9.56 -13.22
C GLU A 120 -19.45 -10.03 -14.68
#